data_AF-A0A1Y4CBJ1-F1
#
_entry.id   AF-A0A1Y4CBJ1-F1
#
_cell.length_a   1.000
_cell.length_b   1.000
_cell.length_c   1.000
_cell.angle_alpha   90.00
_cell.angle_beta   90.00
_cell.angle_gamma   90.00
#
_symmetry.space_group_name_H-M   'P 1'
#
loop_
_entity.id
_entity.type
_entity.pdbx_description
1 polymer ?
#
loop_
_entity_poly.entity_id
_entity_poly.type
_entity_poly.pdbx_seq_one_letter_code
_entity_poly.pdbx_strand_id
1 'polypeptide(L)'
;MTEMQGDLRAVVIFLIVVMGIFMADVIYIGIRMFIKYRRQASEKKRLEELYAKAEAQKNELESIVSEGSVKDEAVHEAILKRLSVLDGILASKLIGSEQSYRSSEKELSELLDDKDGFMESTRLCFSRSHPAFIEHLESCGLTQWECGYCCLYAMGLRGKDVGNFVNLPGHYNIDSTLRRKLGLGSRDTNLSIYLKRLADSGAVRPGQGPEHGQDSVKTDSVKAER
;
A
#
# COMPACT_ATOMS: atom_id res chain seq x y z
N MET A 1 -49.99 53.66 12.85
CA MET A 1 -48.78 53.16 13.56
C MET A 1 -48.59 51.66 13.41
N THR A 2 -49.65 50.85 13.25
CA THR A 2 -49.58 49.39 13.10
C THR A 2 -49.09 48.91 11.72
N GLU A 3 -49.43 49.58 10.61
CA GLU A 3 -48.96 49.20 9.26
C GLU A 3 -47.44 49.37 9.09
N MET A 4 -46.89 50.49 9.55
CA MET A 4 -45.45 50.78 9.49
C MET A 4 -44.59 49.76 10.27
N GLN A 5 -45.18 49.13 11.30
CA GLN A 5 -44.53 48.12 12.11
C GLN A 5 -44.55 46.72 11.45
N GLY A 6 -45.49 46.47 10.53
CA GLY A 6 -45.57 45.24 9.74
C GLY A 6 -44.51 45.20 8.63
N ASP A 7 -44.36 46.30 7.90
CA ASP A 7 -43.37 46.41 6.81
C ASP A 7 -41.93 46.29 7.34
N LEU A 8 -41.64 46.89 8.49
CA LEU A 8 -40.34 46.77 9.13
C LEU A 8 -40.00 45.31 9.49
N ARG A 9 -40.97 44.53 9.97
CA ARG A 9 -40.76 43.11 10.30
C ARG A 9 -40.51 42.28 9.05
N ALA A 10 -41.25 42.54 7.96
CA ALA A 10 -41.06 41.85 6.69
C ALA A 10 -39.65 42.10 6.10
N VAL A 11 -39.18 43.35 6.15
CA VAL A 11 -37.83 43.71 5.70
C VAL A 11 -36.76 43.04 6.55
N VAL A 12 -36.93 43.01 7.88
CA VAL A 12 -35.96 42.34 8.78
C VAL A 12 -35.90 40.84 8.52
N ILE A 13 -37.04 40.17 8.34
CA ILE A 13 -37.09 38.72 8.02
C ILE A 13 -36.39 38.45 6.68
N PHE A 14 -36.65 39.28 5.67
CA PHE A 14 -36.00 39.15 4.36
C PHE A 14 -34.47 39.26 4.47
N LEU A 15 -33.96 40.23 5.23
CA LEU A 15 -32.52 40.39 5.45
C LEU A 15 -31.90 39.19 6.16
N ILE A 16 -32.57 38.62 7.17
CA ILE A 16 -32.10 37.42 7.88
C ILE A 16 -32.01 36.22 6.94
N VAL A 17 -33.02 36.02 6.07
CA VAL A 17 -33.02 34.92 5.10
C VAL A 17 -31.89 35.07 4.09
N VAL A 18 -31.68 36.29 3.56
CA VAL A 18 -30.59 36.56 2.62
C VAL A 18 -29.23 36.31 3.28
N MET A 19 -29.02 36.81 4.50
CA MET A 19 -27.79 36.57 5.25
C MET A 19 -27.58 35.08 5.56
N GLY A 20 -28.65 34.34 5.84
CA GLY A 20 -28.60 32.90 6.04
C GLY A 20 -28.12 32.14 4.81
N ILE A 21 -28.59 32.53 3.61
CA ILE A 21 -28.14 31.94 2.34
C ILE A 21 -26.66 32.23 2.10
N PHE A 22 -26.23 33.48 2.26
CA PHE A 22 -24.82 33.86 2.14
C PHE A 22 -23.92 33.09 3.11
N MET A 23 -24.35 32.93 4.36
CA MET A 23 -23.61 32.14 5.36
C MET A 23 -23.53 30.65 4.99
N ALA A 24 -24.61 30.08 4.45
CA ALA A 24 -24.63 28.70 3.98
C ALA A 24 -23.65 28.49 2.80
N ASP A 25 -23.58 29.44 1.87
CA ASP A 25 -22.65 29.38 0.73
C ASP A 25 -21.19 29.49 1.18
N VAL A 26 -20.88 30.38 2.12
CA VAL A 26 -19.53 30.51 2.70
C VAL A 26 -19.12 29.22 3.40
N ILE A 27 -20.02 28.61 4.18
CA ILE A 27 -19.78 27.32 4.85
C ILE A 27 -19.55 26.22 3.81
N TYR A 28 -20.38 26.15 2.76
CA TYR A 28 -20.26 25.16 1.70
C TYR A 28 -18.92 25.27 0.95
N ILE A 29 -18.50 26.49 0.60
CA ILE A 29 -17.20 26.76 -0.03
C ILE A 29 -16.06 26.37 0.91
N GLY A 30 -16.15 26.71 2.19
CA GLY A 30 -15.18 26.34 3.22
C GLY A 30 -15.00 24.83 3.34
N ILE A 31 -16.11 24.07 3.39
CA ILE A 31 -16.08 22.60 3.42
C ILE A 31 -15.43 22.03 2.14
N ARG A 32 -15.79 22.56 0.96
CA ARG A 32 -15.20 22.13 -0.32
C ARG A 32 -13.70 22.38 -0.37
N MET A 33 -13.25 23.56 0.07
CA MET A 33 -11.83 23.89 0.15
C MET A 33 -11.11 22.99 1.16
N PHE A 34 -11.70 22.75 2.33
CA PHE A 34 -11.13 21.88 3.35
C PHE A 34 -10.96 20.43 2.86
N ILE A 35 -11.96 19.89 2.15
CA ILE A 35 -11.88 18.55 1.54
C ILE A 35 -10.76 18.51 0.50
N LYS A 36 -10.65 19.52 -0.39
CA LYS A 36 -9.57 19.58 -1.40
C LYS A 36 -8.18 19.71 -0.75
N TYR A 37 -8.05 20.57 0.25
CA TYR A 37 -6.80 20.76 0.99
C TYR A 37 -6.35 19.47 1.68
N ARG A 38 -7.28 18.77 2.36
CA ARG A 38 -6.97 17.47 2.96
C ARG A 38 -6.56 16.41 1.95
N ARG A 39 -7.19 16.39 0.77
CA ARG A 39 -6.81 15.48 -0.33
C ARG A 39 -5.38 15.76 -0.79
N GLN A 40 -5.04 17.02 -1.11
CA GLN A 40 -3.68 17.38 -1.51
C GLN A 40 -2.65 17.09 -0.43
N ALA A 41 -2.96 17.37 0.84
CA ALA A 41 -2.08 17.04 1.95
C ALA A 41 -1.85 15.52 2.08
N SER A 42 -2.90 14.72 1.87
CA SER A 42 -2.79 13.26 1.88
C SER A 42 -2.03 12.71 0.66
N GLU A 43 -2.21 13.31 -0.52
CA GLU A 43 -1.50 12.94 -1.75
C GLU A 43 -0.01 13.24 -1.64
N LYS A 44 0.36 14.41 -1.10
CA LYS A 44 1.75 14.77 -0.83
C LYS A 44 2.42 13.78 0.11
N LYS A 45 1.79 13.49 1.26
CA LYS A 45 2.29 12.49 2.22
C LYS A 45 2.44 11.12 1.58
N ARG A 46 1.43 10.67 0.84
CA ARG A 46 1.48 9.39 0.12
C ARG A 46 2.62 9.36 -0.90
N LEU A 47 2.84 10.44 -1.63
CA LEU A 47 3.92 10.53 -2.60
C LEU A 47 5.29 10.51 -1.91
N GLU A 48 5.46 11.22 -0.80
CA GLU A 48 6.66 11.18 0.03
C GLU A 48 6.95 9.76 0.55
N GLU A 49 5.94 9.06 1.07
CA GLU A 49 6.06 7.66 1.51
C GLU A 49 6.46 6.72 0.37
N LEU A 50 5.90 6.90 -0.84
CA LEU A 50 6.26 6.10 -2.02
C LEU A 50 7.73 6.31 -2.41
N TYR A 51 8.21 7.55 -2.39
CA TYR A 51 9.61 7.84 -2.69
C TYR A 51 10.57 7.29 -1.64
N ALA A 52 10.23 7.39 -0.35
CA ALA A 52 11.04 6.81 0.72
C ALA A 52 11.15 5.28 0.59
N LYS A 53 10.05 4.62 0.18
CA LYS A 53 10.06 3.18 -0.12
C LYS A 53 10.93 2.84 -1.34
N ALA A 54 10.87 3.65 -2.40
CA ALA A 54 11.70 3.46 -3.59
C ALA A 54 13.21 3.58 -3.25
N GLU A 55 13.57 4.55 -2.42
CA GLU A 55 14.95 4.74 -1.94
C GLU A 55 15.42 3.57 -1.06
N ALA A 56 14.58 3.10 -0.14
CA ALA A 56 14.90 1.92 0.67
C ALA A 56 15.11 0.66 -0.19
N GLN A 57 14.26 0.43 -1.19
CA GLN A 57 14.43 -0.67 -2.14
C GLN A 57 15.71 -0.56 -2.95
N LYS A 58 16.06 0.66 -3.40
CA LYS A 58 17.30 0.91 -4.11
C LYS A 58 18.51 0.50 -3.24
N ASN A 59 18.58 1.00 -2.01
CA ASN A 59 19.71 0.70 -1.11
C ASN A 59 19.84 -0.80 -0.85
N GLU A 60 18.72 -1.51 -0.71
CA GLU A 60 18.71 -2.97 -0.56
C GLU A 60 19.27 -3.68 -1.80
N LEU A 61 18.82 -3.28 -3.00
CA LEU A 61 19.32 -3.84 -4.26
C LEU A 61 20.81 -3.53 -4.49
N GLU A 62 21.27 -2.33 -4.16
CA GLU A 62 22.69 -1.97 -4.23
C GLU A 62 23.54 -2.85 -3.30
N SER A 63 23.03 -3.18 -2.11
CA SER A 63 23.72 -4.11 -1.21
C SER A 63 23.79 -5.53 -1.80
N ILE A 64 22.72 -5.98 -2.48
CA ILE A 64 22.68 -7.29 -3.14
C ILE A 64 23.77 -7.43 -4.21
N VAL A 65 23.92 -6.39 -5.03
CA VAL A 65 24.93 -6.31 -6.09
C VAL A 65 26.33 -6.21 -5.49
N SER A 66 26.54 -5.31 -4.52
CA SER A 66 27.86 -5.04 -3.93
C SER A 66 28.45 -6.25 -3.19
N GLU A 67 27.61 -7.09 -2.60
CA GLU A 67 28.04 -8.31 -1.91
C GLU A 67 28.32 -9.49 -2.85
N GLY A 68 28.01 -9.38 -4.15
CA GLY A 68 28.19 -10.46 -5.13
C GLY A 68 27.38 -11.72 -4.81
N SER A 69 26.27 -11.56 -4.06
CA SER A 69 25.45 -12.67 -3.57
C SER A 69 24.64 -13.37 -4.68
N VAL A 70 24.49 -12.71 -5.84
CA VAL A 70 23.74 -13.20 -7.00
C VAL A 70 24.71 -13.84 -7.99
N LYS A 71 24.61 -15.16 -8.14
CA LYS A 71 25.45 -15.94 -9.07
C LYS A 71 24.83 -16.13 -10.45
N ASP A 72 23.52 -15.89 -10.55
CA ASP A 72 22.78 -15.99 -11.80
C ASP A 72 22.88 -14.67 -12.55
N GLU A 73 23.50 -14.71 -13.73
CA GLU A 73 23.75 -13.51 -14.55
C GLU A 73 22.45 -12.84 -15.00
N ALA A 74 21.40 -13.62 -15.30
CA ALA A 74 20.12 -13.05 -15.72
C ALA A 74 19.42 -12.32 -14.57
N VAL A 75 19.52 -12.87 -13.35
CA VAL A 75 19.00 -12.22 -12.14
C VAL A 75 19.81 -10.97 -11.80
N HIS A 76 21.13 -11.03 -11.96
CA HIS A 76 22.02 -9.89 -11.76
C HIS A 76 21.70 -8.75 -12.75
N GLU A 77 21.51 -9.06 -14.03
CA GLU A 77 21.09 -8.11 -15.06
C GLU A 77 19.72 -7.50 -14.74
N ALA A 78 18.74 -8.31 -14.30
CA ALA A 78 17.42 -7.83 -13.90
C ALA A 78 17.49 -6.86 -12.70
N ILE A 79 18.38 -7.10 -11.74
CA ILE A 79 18.61 -6.21 -10.60
C ILE A 79 19.24 -4.89 -11.04
N LEU A 80 20.23 -4.92 -11.93
CA LEU A 80 20.85 -3.71 -12.48
C LEU A 80 19.84 -2.86 -13.27
N LYS A 81 19.01 -3.51 -14.09
CA LYS A 81 17.92 -2.84 -14.81
C LYS A 81 16.93 -2.19 -13.84
N ARG A 82 16.58 -2.87 -12.75
CA ARG A 82 15.70 -2.33 -11.71
C ARG A 82 16.31 -1.13 -10.98
N LEU A 83 17.61 -1.16 -10.69
CA LEU A 83 18.34 -0.03 -10.09
C LEU A 83 18.29 1.21 -11.01
N SER A 84 18.55 1.02 -12.31
CA SER A 84 18.47 2.10 -13.30
C SER A 84 17.08 2.76 -13.34
N VAL A 85 16.01 1.95 -13.31
CA VAL A 85 14.63 2.46 -13.29
C VAL A 85 14.35 3.24 -12.00
N LEU A 86 14.79 2.73 -10.83
CA LEU A 86 14.64 3.43 -9.55
C LEU A 86 15.38 4.76 -9.54
N ASP A 87 16.60 4.81 -10.09
CA ASP A 87 17.37 6.04 -10.26
C ASP A 87 16.67 7.04 -11.16
N GLY A 88 16.10 6.60 -12.28
CA GLY A 88 15.29 7.44 -13.15
C GLY A 88 14.07 8.05 -12.45
N ILE A 89 13.35 7.22 -11.67
CA ILE A 89 12.20 7.68 -10.87
C ILE A 89 12.63 8.72 -9.83
N LEU A 90 13.71 8.47 -9.09
CA LEU A 90 14.23 9.40 -8.08
C LEU A 90 14.76 10.71 -8.72
N ALA A 91 15.46 10.62 -9.85
CA ALA A 91 15.93 11.77 -10.62
C ALA A 91 14.76 12.62 -11.14
N SER A 92 13.67 11.98 -11.60
CA SER A 92 12.48 12.70 -12.08
C SER A 92 11.85 13.57 -10.97
N LYS A 93 11.89 13.11 -9.72
CA LYS A 93 11.45 13.90 -8.55
C LYS A 93 12.35 15.11 -8.30
N LEU A 94 13.66 14.93 -8.43
CA LEU A 94 14.66 15.97 -8.18
C LEU A 94 14.63 17.07 -9.25
N ILE A 95 14.47 16.69 -10.52
CA ILE A 95 14.59 17.59 -11.68
C ILE A 95 13.22 18.17 -12.07
N GLY A 96 12.12 17.45 -11.81
CA GLY A 96 10.76 17.90 -12.12
C GLY A 96 10.47 18.04 -13.62
N SER A 97 11.22 17.36 -14.50
CA SER A 97 11.04 17.45 -15.95
C SER A 97 10.17 16.32 -16.50
N GLU A 98 9.16 16.69 -17.29
CA GLU A 98 8.24 15.77 -17.98
C GLU A 98 8.98 14.74 -18.86
N GLN A 99 10.12 15.14 -19.43
CA GLN A 99 10.95 14.28 -20.28
C GLN A 99 11.65 13.17 -19.49
N SER A 100 12.09 13.46 -18.25
CA SER A 100 12.67 12.45 -17.36
C SER A 100 11.62 11.41 -16.97
N TYR A 101 10.38 11.85 -16.71
CA TYR A 101 9.27 10.96 -16.38
C TYR A 101 8.95 9.96 -17.52
N ARG A 102 8.88 10.44 -18.77
CA ARG A 102 8.56 9.58 -19.92
C ARG A 102 9.63 8.55 -20.25
N SER A 103 10.91 8.85 -20.00
CA SER A 103 11.99 7.86 -20.16
C SER A 103 11.87 6.75 -19.12
N SER A 104 11.65 7.13 -17.84
CA SER A 104 11.49 6.18 -16.74
C SER A 104 10.24 5.32 -16.90
N GLU A 105 9.15 5.83 -17.48
CA GLU A 105 7.94 5.04 -17.74
C GLU A 105 8.19 3.94 -18.79
N LYS A 106 8.97 4.23 -19.84
CA LYS A 106 9.34 3.24 -20.86
C LYS A 106 10.24 2.16 -20.27
N GLU A 107 11.28 2.55 -19.53
CA GLU A 107 12.21 1.60 -18.89
C GLU A 107 11.49 0.75 -17.83
N LEU A 108 10.55 1.33 -17.09
CA LEU A 108 9.69 0.60 -16.17
C LEU A 108 8.81 -0.43 -16.89
N SER A 109 8.23 -0.08 -18.04
CA SER A 109 7.47 -1.04 -18.85
C SER A 109 8.34 -2.23 -19.28
N GLU A 110 9.54 -1.96 -19.79
CA GLU A 110 10.47 -3.00 -20.22
C GLU A 110 11.00 -3.85 -19.04
N LEU A 111 11.06 -3.30 -17.82
CA LEU A 111 11.38 -4.05 -16.60
C LEU A 111 10.22 -4.98 -16.21
N LEU A 112 8.97 -4.49 -16.32
CA LEU A 112 7.77 -5.25 -15.94
C LEU A 112 7.38 -6.30 -17.00
N ASP A 113 7.89 -6.20 -18.22
CA ASP A 113 7.73 -7.23 -19.25
C ASP A 113 8.46 -8.53 -18.87
N ASP A 114 9.63 -8.43 -18.24
CA ASP A 114 10.36 -9.55 -17.62
C ASP A 114 9.81 -9.86 -16.22
N LYS A 115 8.70 -10.61 -16.21
CA LYS A 115 7.95 -10.92 -14.98
C LYS A 115 8.75 -11.78 -14.01
N ASP A 116 9.47 -12.77 -14.54
CA ASP A 116 10.22 -13.71 -13.71
C ASP A 116 11.44 -13.02 -13.09
N GLY A 117 12.18 -12.21 -13.86
CA GLY A 117 13.28 -11.40 -13.32
C GLY A 117 12.80 -10.36 -12.30
N PHE A 118 11.65 -9.73 -12.54
CA PHE A 118 11.05 -8.81 -11.57
C PHE A 118 10.62 -9.53 -10.28
N MET A 119 9.99 -10.70 -10.38
CA MET A 119 9.57 -11.48 -9.22
C MET A 119 10.76 -12.00 -8.42
N GLU A 120 11.81 -12.48 -9.09
CA GLU A 120 12.99 -13.01 -8.43
C GLU A 120 13.81 -11.91 -7.75
N SER A 121 14.02 -10.77 -8.42
CA SER A 121 14.65 -9.60 -7.78
C SER A 121 13.85 -9.13 -6.56
N THR A 122 12.52 -9.20 -6.64
CA THR A 122 11.64 -8.87 -5.50
C THR A 122 11.79 -9.88 -4.37
N ARG A 123 11.83 -11.19 -4.67
CA ARG A 123 12.07 -12.24 -3.69
C ARG A 123 13.40 -12.03 -2.96
N LEU A 124 14.45 -11.67 -3.69
CA LEU A 124 15.77 -11.38 -3.10
C LEU A 124 15.72 -10.19 -2.15
N CYS A 125 15.09 -9.08 -2.52
CA CYS A 125 14.84 -7.96 -1.60
C CYS A 125 14.09 -8.40 -0.33
N PHE A 126 13.07 -9.25 -0.47
CA PHE A 126 12.30 -9.77 0.67
C PHE A 126 13.13 -10.74 1.53
N SER A 127 14.05 -11.51 0.95
CA SER A 127 14.91 -12.41 1.72
C SER A 127 15.84 -11.67 2.68
N ARG A 128 16.18 -10.41 2.37
CA ARG A 128 16.99 -9.56 3.25
C ARG A 128 16.17 -8.70 4.20
N SER A 129 15.13 -8.05 3.67
CA SER A 129 14.28 -7.15 4.47
C SER A 129 13.28 -7.89 5.38
N HIS A 130 12.86 -9.09 4.98
CA HIS A 130 11.87 -9.93 5.67
C HIS A 130 12.29 -11.42 5.64
N PRO A 131 13.47 -11.79 6.17
CA PRO A 131 14.02 -13.15 6.05
C PRO A 131 13.06 -14.22 6.60
N ALA A 132 12.45 -13.97 7.76
CA ALA A 132 11.49 -14.89 8.38
C ALA A 132 10.24 -15.15 7.51
N PHE A 133 9.85 -14.18 6.66
CA PHE A 133 8.76 -14.37 5.72
C PHE A 133 9.17 -15.38 4.64
N ILE A 134 10.35 -15.19 4.01
CA ILE A 134 10.84 -16.10 2.97
C ILE A 134 11.11 -17.49 3.52
N GLU A 135 11.76 -17.61 4.68
CA GLU A 135 12.02 -18.89 5.34
C GLU A 135 10.73 -19.65 5.63
N HIS A 136 9.68 -18.96 6.10
CA HIS A 136 8.38 -19.59 6.33
C HIS A 136 7.78 -20.15 5.04
N LEU A 137 7.78 -19.37 3.95
CA LEU A 137 7.27 -19.82 2.65
C LEU A 137 8.04 -21.05 2.16
N GLU A 138 9.37 -21.02 2.22
CA GLU A 138 10.22 -22.13 1.81
C GLU A 138 10.01 -23.37 2.69
N SER A 139 9.82 -23.20 4.01
CA SER A 139 9.51 -24.30 4.94
C SER A 139 8.16 -24.96 4.65
N CYS A 140 7.22 -24.23 4.04
CA CYS A 140 5.94 -24.76 3.55
C CYS A 140 6.05 -25.44 2.16
N GLY A 141 7.26 -25.56 1.60
CA GLY A 141 7.50 -26.21 0.31
C GLY A 141 7.07 -25.37 -0.89
N LEU A 142 7.07 -24.04 -0.75
CA LEU A 142 6.90 -23.15 -1.90
C LEU A 142 8.19 -23.10 -2.73
N THR A 143 8.05 -23.08 -4.05
CA THR A 143 9.18 -22.88 -4.96
C THR A 143 9.64 -21.42 -4.94
N GLN A 144 10.84 -21.13 -5.44
CA GLN A 144 11.33 -19.74 -5.54
C GLN A 144 10.35 -18.86 -6.32
N TRP A 145 9.79 -19.37 -7.42
CA TRP A 145 8.77 -18.66 -8.19
C TRP A 145 7.51 -18.36 -7.36
N GLU A 146 7.01 -19.34 -6.61
CA GLU A 146 5.86 -19.16 -5.71
C GLU A 146 6.17 -18.17 -4.57
N CYS A 147 7.40 -18.18 -4.06
CA CYS A 147 7.86 -17.19 -3.08
C CYS A 147 7.87 -15.77 -3.68
N GLY A 148 8.40 -15.59 -4.89
CA GLY A 148 8.36 -14.31 -5.60
C GLY A 148 6.92 -13.83 -5.85
N TYR A 149 6.02 -14.75 -6.20
CA TYR A 149 4.60 -14.46 -6.38
C TYR A 149 3.93 -14.03 -5.06
N CYS A 150 4.25 -14.69 -3.95
CA CYS A 150 3.81 -14.28 -2.62
C CYS A 150 4.36 -12.91 -2.21
N CYS A 151 5.57 -12.54 -2.63
CA CYS A 151 6.12 -11.21 -2.40
C CYS A 151 5.30 -10.11 -3.09
N LEU A 152 4.71 -10.39 -4.26
CA LEU A 152 3.80 -9.44 -4.93
C LEU A 152 2.59 -9.10 -4.04
N TYR A 153 2.01 -10.10 -3.37
CA TYR A 153 0.95 -9.88 -2.39
C TYR A 153 1.43 -9.11 -1.15
N ALA A 154 2.61 -9.44 -0.62
CA ALA A 154 3.18 -8.75 0.53
C ALA A 154 3.48 -7.27 0.22
N MET A 155 3.84 -6.93 -1.02
CA MET A 155 3.96 -5.54 -1.50
C MET A 155 2.62 -4.80 -1.56
N GLY A 156 1.49 -5.50 -1.39
CA GLY A 156 0.15 -4.93 -1.33
C GLY A 156 -0.63 -4.95 -2.65
N LEU A 157 -0.16 -5.69 -3.66
CA LEU A 157 -0.93 -5.93 -4.88
C LEU A 157 -2.16 -6.78 -4.56
N ARG A 158 -3.30 -6.46 -5.18
CA ARG A 158 -4.53 -7.27 -5.06
C ARG A 158 -4.42 -8.47 -5.99
N GLY A 159 -5.11 -9.58 -5.67
CA GLY A 159 -5.01 -10.80 -6.48
C GLY A 159 -5.31 -10.60 -7.97
N LYS A 160 -6.34 -9.82 -8.30
CA LYS A 160 -6.61 -9.45 -9.70
C LYS A 160 -5.45 -8.72 -10.38
N ASP A 161 -4.73 -7.87 -9.65
CA ASP A 161 -3.61 -7.09 -10.18
C ASP A 161 -2.38 -8.02 -10.35
N VAL A 162 -2.14 -8.92 -9.39
CA VAL A 162 -1.13 -9.97 -9.48
C VAL A 162 -1.40 -10.89 -10.67
N GLY A 163 -2.62 -11.43 -10.78
CA GLY A 163 -3.01 -12.32 -11.88
C GLY A 163 -2.90 -11.67 -13.26
N ASN A 164 -3.25 -10.39 -13.38
CA ASN A 164 -3.05 -9.61 -14.59
C ASN A 164 -1.56 -9.43 -14.91
N PHE A 165 -0.74 -9.13 -13.89
CA PHE A 165 0.71 -8.95 -14.06
C PHE A 165 1.38 -10.24 -14.54
N VAL A 166 1.14 -11.37 -13.88
CA VAL A 166 1.74 -12.65 -14.30
C VAL A 166 1.09 -13.25 -15.56
N ASN A 167 -0.01 -12.67 -16.05
CA ASN A 167 -0.76 -13.10 -17.24
C ASN A 167 -1.04 -14.61 -17.29
N LEU A 168 -1.34 -15.21 -16.13
CA LEU A 168 -1.52 -16.65 -15.96
C LEU A 168 -3.01 -17.02 -16.09
N PRO A 169 -3.42 -17.77 -17.13
CA PRO A 169 -4.75 -18.38 -17.18
C PRO A 169 -4.87 -19.34 -15.99
N GLY A 170 -5.81 -19.08 -15.08
CA GLY A 170 -5.99 -19.92 -13.88
C GLY A 170 -5.25 -19.43 -12.63
N HIS A 171 -5.03 -18.12 -12.48
CA HIS A 171 -4.59 -17.46 -11.23
C HIS A 171 -5.29 -18.03 -9.96
N TYR A 172 -6.58 -18.36 -10.03
CA TYR A 172 -7.32 -18.99 -8.93
C TYR A 172 -6.74 -20.37 -8.52
N ASN A 173 -6.20 -21.14 -9.47
CA ASN A 173 -5.58 -22.44 -9.21
C ASN A 173 -4.23 -22.29 -8.50
N ILE A 174 -3.47 -21.24 -8.82
CA ILE A 174 -2.22 -20.89 -8.13
C ILE A 174 -2.54 -20.50 -6.69
N ASP A 175 -3.45 -19.54 -6.49
CA ASP A 175 -3.84 -19.09 -5.14
C ASP A 175 -4.38 -20.25 -4.29
N SER A 176 -5.21 -21.13 -4.85
CA SER A 176 -5.70 -22.34 -4.16
C SER A 176 -4.56 -23.29 -3.79
N THR A 177 -3.59 -23.47 -4.68
CA THR A 177 -2.41 -24.31 -4.42
C THR A 177 -1.53 -23.72 -3.33
N LEU A 178 -1.28 -22.41 -3.36
CA LEU A 178 -0.52 -21.70 -2.32
C LEU A 178 -1.23 -21.79 -0.98
N ARG A 179 -2.55 -21.56 -0.92
CA ARG A 179 -3.33 -21.74 0.30
C ARG A 179 -3.16 -23.14 0.89
N ARG A 180 -3.24 -24.18 0.06
CA ARG A 180 -3.04 -25.56 0.51
C ARG A 180 -1.65 -25.79 1.07
N LYS A 181 -0.60 -25.32 0.37
CA LYS A 181 0.80 -25.43 0.85
C LYS A 181 1.02 -24.70 2.18
N LEU A 182 0.38 -23.54 2.34
CA LEU A 182 0.44 -22.73 3.56
C LEU A 182 -0.49 -23.23 4.68
N GLY A 183 -1.20 -24.35 4.47
CA GLY A 183 -2.12 -24.91 5.47
C GLY A 183 -3.40 -24.11 5.68
N LEU A 184 -3.78 -23.23 4.74
CA LEU A 184 -4.99 -22.41 4.81
C LEU A 184 -6.21 -23.17 4.25
N GLY A 185 -7.19 -23.40 5.10
CA GLY A 185 -8.51 -23.95 4.78
C GLY A 185 -9.49 -22.91 4.24
N SER A 186 -10.70 -23.34 3.90
CA SER A 186 -11.74 -22.48 3.27
C SER A 186 -12.28 -21.38 4.18
N ARG A 187 -12.16 -21.55 5.51
CA ARG A 187 -12.59 -20.56 6.52
C ARG A 187 -11.47 -19.62 6.97
N ASP A 188 -10.24 -19.87 6.52
CA ASP A 188 -9.10 -19.03 6.86
C ASP A 188 -9.07 -17.76 6.03
N THR A 189 -8.36 -16.75 6.55
CA THR A 189 -8.24 -15.44 5.94
C THR A 189 -7.79 -15.51 4.47
N ASN A 190 -8.13 -14.49 3.68
CA ASN A 190 -7.73 -14.42 2.28
C ASN A 190 -6.19 -14.49 2.18
N LEU A 191 -5.68 -15.14 1.12
CA LEU A 191 -4.24 -15.31 0.90
C LEU A 191 -3.48 -13.98 0.97
N SER A 192 -4.02 -12.93 0.36
CA SER A 192 -3.42 -11.59 0.40
C SER A 192 -3.28 -11.02 1.82
N ILE A 193 -4.31 -11.19 2.66
CA ILE A 193 -4.30 -10.72 4.05
C ILE A 193 -3.31 -11.53 4.89
N TYR A 194 -3.29 -12.85 4.67
CA TYR A 194 -2.35 -13.74 5.34
C TYR A 194 -0.90 -13.37 5.05
N LEU A 195 -0.53 -13.28 3.77
CA LEU A 195 0.84 -13.00 3.33
C LEU A 195 1.32 -11.63 3.80
N LYS A 196 0.45 -10.61 3.74
CA LYS A 196 0.79 -9.27 4.22
C LYS A 196 1.09 -9.26 5.72
N ARG A 197 0.23 -9.90 6.53
CA ARG A 197 0.48 -10.02 7.97
C ARG A 197 1.74 -10.82 8.28
N LEU A 198 1.99 -11.87 7.51
CA LEU A 198 3.19 -12.70 7.67
C LEU A 198 4.46 -11.89 7.41
N ALA A 199 4.46 -11.03 6.38
CA ALA A 199 5.56 -10.12 6.09
C ALA A 199 5.72 -9.05 7.19
N ASP A 200 4.62 -8.41 7.61
CA ASP A 200 4.65 -7.33 8.61
C ASP A 200 5.06 -7.81 10.02
N SER A 201 4.75 -9.06 10.39
CA SER A 201 4.84 -9.52 11.78
C SER A 201 6.03 -10.43 12.08
N GLY A 202 6.74 -10.94 11.05
CA GLY A 202 7.79 -11.94 11.23
C GLY A 202 7.24 -13.23 11.89
N ALA A 203 6.63 -14.09 11.09
CA ALA A 203 6.01 -15.38 11.47
C ALA A 203 4.71 -15.28 12.30
N VAL A 204 3.57 -15.46 11.63
CA VAL A 204 2.29 -15.81 12.26
C VAL A 204 2.11 -17.32 12.12
N ARG A 205 1.97 -18.03 13.26
CA ARG A 205 1.69 -19.47 13.26
C ARG A 205 0.37 -19.75 12.52
N PRO A 206 0.31 -20.74 11.61
CA PRO A 206 -0.93 -21.10 10.94
C PRO A 206 -1.96 -21.60 11.97
N GLY A 207 -3.15 -21.00 12.01
CA GLY A 207 -4.29 -21.49 12.81
C GLY A 207 -4.96 -20.50 13.78
N GLN A 208 -4.51 -19.25 13.93
CA GLN A 208 -5.24 -18.25 14.73
C GLN A 208 -6.12 -17.36 13.85
N GLY A 209 -7.36 -17.83 13.63
CA GLY A 209 -8.48 -16.98 13.23
C GLY A 209 -8.87 -16.01 14.36
N PRO A 210 -9.69 -14.98 14.09
CA PRO A 210 -10.01 -13.97 15.09
C PRO A 210 -10.84 -14.61 16.21
N GLU A 211 -10.31 -14.62 17.43
CA GLU A 211 -11.16 -14.77 18.61
C GLU A 211 -12.10 -13.56 18.64
N HIS A 212 -13.39 -13.84 18.43
CA HIS A 212 -14.47 -12.90 18.60
C HIS A 212 -15.21 -13.26 19.88
N GLY A 213 -15.27 -12.31 20.81
CA GLY A 213 -15.98 -12.38 22.08
C GLY A 213 -15.02 -12.11 23.24
N GLN A 214 -15.32 -11.30 24.24
CA GLN A 214 -16.55 -10.63 24.62
C GLN A 214 -16.18 -9.63 25.73
N ASP A 215 -16.97 -8.57 25.86
CA ASP A 215 -17.00 -7.70 27.03
C ASP A 215 -17.04 -8.49 28.35
N SER A 216 -16.23 -8.12 29.34
CA SER A 216 -16.72 -7.70 30.68
C SER A 216 -15.59 -7.43 31.69
N VAL A 217 -15.58 -6.19 32.17
CA VAL A 217 -15.53 -5.77 33.58
C VAL A 217 -14.49 -6.43 34.51
N LYS A 218 -13.49 -5.64 34.94
CA LYS A 218 -13.30 -5.19 36.35
C LYS A 218 -12.01 -4.37 36.49
N THR A 219 -12.18 -3.08 36.71
CA THR A 219 -11.16 -2.25 37.37
C THR A 219 -11.78 -1.70 38.65
N ASP A 220 -11.78 -2.52 39.69
CA ASP A 220 -11.78 -2.02 41.06
C ASP A 220 -10.40 -1.42 41.31
N SER A 221 -10.31 -0.09 41.28
CA SER A 221 -9.16 0.63 41.87
C SER A 221 -9.68 1.42 43.05
N VAL A 222 -9.56 0.79 44.22
CA VAL A 222 -9.47 1.47 45.50
C VAL A 222 -8.31 2.46 45.40
N LYS A 223 -8.62 3.75 45.51
CA LYS A 223 -7.62 4.75 45.92
C LYS A 223 -8.21 5.54 47.09
N ALA A 224 -7.74 5.17 48.27
CA ALA A 224 -7.75 6.03 49.43
C ALA A 224 -6.95 7.30 49.12
N GLU A 225 -7.53 8.47 49.37
CA GLU A 225 -6.83 9.62 49.97
C GLU A 225 -7.82 10.76 50.24
N ARG A 226 -7.93 11.08 51.54
CA ARG A 226 -8.50 12.29 52.19
C ARG A 226 -10.00 12.34 52.44
#